data_AF-A0A1G3A9S2-F1
#
_entry.id   AF-A0A1G3A9S2-F1
#
_cell.length_a   1.000
_cell.length_b   1.000
_cell.length_c   1.000
_cell.angle_alpha   90.00
_cell.angle_beta   90.00
_cell.angle_gamma   90.00
#
_symmetry.space_group_name_H-M   'P 1'
#
loop_
_entity.id
_entity.type
_entity.pdbx_description
1 polymer ?
#
loop_
_entity_poly.entity_id
_entity_poly.type
_entity_poly.pdbx_seq_one_letter_code
_entity_poly.pdbx_strand_id
1 'polypeptide(L)'
;MAKNKYLTAPVASEKMPAGIPYILTTEAAERFAFYGMSSILVVFMTKHLMASSGQLAVMADEPAKAWFHYFTAAVYFMPLIGAVISDVWLGKFKTIIWFSLVYCAGFAILVLDHTRLGLSAGLILIAVAAGTIKPCLSANVGDQFGASNRHLIEKVYGWFYFSVNLGAAISMYLCPDLLEKYGPAVGFGVPGAFMFIAMFSYWLGRYKLVHIPPTGKAGWRGMLDKEGVRALLRLCPIFVFIFMFFALFYQSESAWVLQAQKMNLMWLSKDWLPAQMQSANPVLIMVLIPLFTYVIYPALNRIWSMTPLRKIGIGMFLTAGSFLVPVWIETQLKNGAQPSIGWQFVAYIFLTGAEIMVSITALEFAYTQAPRKMKSMIQSIELLAISLGNMFVAVVNDIIKNEDGTSKLPGASYYWFFVIAMLVTAVLFIPLARWYKPREYIQGEAPADSAS
;
A
#
# COMPACT_ATOMS: atom_id res chain seq x y z
N MET A 1 -37.14 24.21 8.68
CA MET A 1 -36.03 23.23 8.54
C MET A 1 -34.94 23.88 7.72
N ALA A 2 -33.74 24.09 8.26
CA ALA A 2 -32.62 24.64 7.48
C ALA A 2 -32.32 23.68 6.31
N LYS A 3 -32.45 24.16 5.06
CA LYS A 3 -32.05 23.42 3.86
C LYS A 3 -30.58 23.02 4.07
N ASN A 4 -30.33 21.72 4.21
CA ASN A 4 -28.98 21.21 4.42
C ASN A 4 -28.13 21.63 3.22
N LYS A 5 -27.09 22.43 3.46
CA LYS A 5 -26.28 23.07 2.40
C LYS A 5 -25.43 22.03 1.61
N TYR A 6 -25.36 20.80 2.12
CA TYR A 6 -24.57 19.70 1.57
C TYR A 6 -25.45 18.67 0.87
N LEU A 7 -24.99 18.17 -0.28
CA LEU A 7 -25.63 17.06 -0.98
C LEU A 7 -25.51 15.80 -0.13
N THR A 8 -26.60 15.07 0.08
CA THR A 8 -26.61 13.78 0.81
C THR A 8 -26.89 12.58 -0.11
N ALA A 9 -27.16 12.85 -1.38
CA ALA A 9 -27.32 11.86 -2.44
C ALA A 9 -26.80 12.43 -3.78
N PRO A 10 -26.39 11.57 -4.73
CA PRO A 10 -26.03 12.00 -6.08
C PRO A 10 -27.18 12.71 -6.79
N VAL A 11 -26.87 13.77 -7.54
CA VAL A 11 -27.83 14.44 -8.41
C VAL A 11 -27.91 13.67 -9.72
N ALA A 12 -29.12 13.40 -10.20
CA ALA A 12 -29.33 12.71 -11.48
C ALA A 12 -28.70 13.51 -12.63
N SER A 13 -27.78 12.87 -13.36
CA SER A 13 -27.06 13.46 -14.48
C SER A 13 -26.39 12.34 -15.28
N GLU A 14 -26.20 12.53 -16.57
CA GLU A 14 -25.38 11.65 -17.42
C GLU A 14 -23.90 12.06 -17.43
N LYS A 15 -23.57 13.22 -16.85
CA LYS A 15 -22.22 13.78 -16.82
C LYS A 15 -21.44 13.31 -15.59
N MET A 16 -20.12 13.47 -15.67
CA MET A 16 -19.21 13.26 -14.55
C MET A 16 -19.59 14.15 -13.36
N PRO A 17 -19.72 13.60 -12.13
CA PRO A 17 -20.00 14.42 -10.96
C PRO A 17 -18.92 15.48 -10.72
N ALA A 18 -19.33 16.70 -10.41
CA ALA A 18 -18.42 17.83 -10.21
C ALA A 18 -17.49 17.68 -8.98
N GLY A 19 -17.76 16.70 -8.10
CA GLY A 19 -16.90 16.34 -6.97
C GLY A 19 -15.68 15.51 -7.36
N ILE A 20 -15.71 14.80 -8.50
CA ILE A 20 -14.65 13.86 -8.90
C ILE A 20 -13.27 14.52 -9.04
N PRO A 21 -13.11 15.69 -9.67
CA PRO A 21 -11.79 16.33 -9.79
C PRO A 21 -11.13 16.61 -8.43
N TYR A 22 -11.93 16.96 -7.41
CA TYR A 22 -11.42 17.19 -6.05
C TYR A 22 -10.94 15.90 -5.40
N ILE A 23 -11.69 14.79 -5.57
CA ILE A 23 -11.27 13.48 -5.05
C ILE A 23 -9.99 13.01 -5.74
N LEU A 24 -9.90 13.10 -7.07
CA LEU A 24 -8.70 12.68 -7.81
C LEU A 24 -7.47 13.51 -7.46
N THR A 25 -7.63 14.82 -7.28
CA THR A 25 -6.53 15.70 -6.84
C THR A 25 -6.09 15.35 -5.42
N THR A 26 -7.05 15.08 -4.54
CA THR A 26 -6.79 14.66 -3.15
C THR A 26 -6.01 13.34 -3.13
N GLU A 27 -6.45 12.35 -3.89
CA GLU A 27 -5.79 11.06 -4.00
C GLU A 27 -4.36 11.22 -4.53
N ALA A 28 -4.19 11.89 -5.68
CA ALA A 28 -2.87 12.07 -6.28
C ALA A 28 -1.86 12.73 -5.32
N ALA A 29 -2.31 13.80 -4.64
CA ALA A 29 -1.45 14.56 -3.74
C ALA A 29 -1.16 13.81 -2.42
N GLU A 30 -2.14 13.10 -1.87
CA GLU A 30 -1.93 12.28 -0.66
C GLU A 30 -1.04 11.07 -0.96
N ARG A 31 -1.19 10.41 -2.12
CA ARG A 31 -0.30 9.33 -2.56
C ARG A 31 1.12 9.83 -2.77
N PHE A 32 1.29 11.01 -3.39
CA PHE A 32 2.60 11.66 -3.48
C PHE A 32 3.21 11.84 -2.08
N ALA A 33 2.45 12.38 -1.13
CA ALA A 33 2.92 12.62 0.22
C ALA A 33 3.32 11.33 0.95
N PHE A 34 2.44 10.31 0.93
CA PHE A 34 2.67 9.04 1.60
C PHE A 34 3.91 8.31 1.05
N TYR A 35 3.97 8.10 -0.27
CA TYR A 35 5.07 7.36 -0.89
C TYR A 35 6.38 8.14 -0.91
N GLY A 36 6.32 9.47 -1.05
CA GLY A 36 7.49 10.33 -0.97
C GLY A 36 8.17 10.22 0.39
N MET A 37 7.39 10.35 1.47
CA MET A 37 7.88 10.18 2.84
C MET A 37 8.38 8.75 3.12
N SER A 38 7.60 7.73 2.74
CA SER A 38 7.97 6.32 2.92
C SER A 38 9.32 6.02 2.27
N SER A 39 9.52 6.50 1.04
CA SER A 39 10.71 6.20 0.23
C SER A 39 12.03 6.68 0.85
N ILE A 40 11.98 7.76 1.62
CA ILE A 40 13.16 8.36 2.25
C ILE A 40 13.32 7.98 3.72
N LEU A 41 12.34 7.32 4.33
CA LEU A 41 12.26 7.11 5.77
C LEU A 41 13.46 6.31 6.32
N VAL A 42 13.83 5.23 5.64
CA VAL A 42 14.98 4.38 6.04
C VAL A 42 16.30 5.11 5.84
N VAL A 43 16.43 5.91 4.77
CA VAL A 43 17.62 6.75 4.53
C VAL A 43 17.73 7.83 5.59
N PHE A 44 16.62 8.47 5.97
CA PHE A 44 16.60 9.45 7.05
C PHE A 44 17.08 8.84 8.37
N MET A 45 16.53 7.68 8.78
CA MET A 45 16.91 7.01 10.03
C MET A 45 18.39 6.61 10.07
N THR A 46 18.97 6.20 8.94
CA THR A 46 20.34 5.70 8.85
C THR A 46 21.39 6.78 8.55
N LYS A 47 21.00 7.97 8.07
CA LYS A 47 21.96 9.01 7.66
C LYS A 47 21.74 10.39 8.25
N HIS A 48 20.51 10.74 8.63
CA HIS A 48 20.17 12.13 8.99
C HIS A 48 19.58 12.31 10.39
N LEU A 49 19.27 11.21 11.09
CA LEU A 49 18.67 11.25 12.42
C LEU A 49 19.60 11.94 13.44
N MET A 50 19.03 12.81 14.26
CA MET A 50 19.79 13.64 15.22
C MET A 50 19.46 13.28 16.68
N ALA A 51 20.40 13.53 17.58
CA ALA A 51 20.15 13.59 19.02
C ALA A 51 19.60 14.98 19.40
N SER A 52 19.00 15.09 20.58
CA SER A 52 18.58 16.39 21.15
C SER A 52 19.75 17.37 21.36
N SER A 53 20.98 16.86 21.43
CA SER A 53 22.21 17.66 21.48
C SER A 53 22.61 18.27 20.13
N GLY A 54 21.93 17.93 19.04
CA GLY A 54 22.28 18.38 17.67
C GLY A 54 23.37 17.54 16.99
N GLN A 55 23.87 16.48 17.62
CA GLN A 55 24.79 15.54 16.97
C GLN A 55 24.05 14.45 16.19
N LEU A 56 24.70 13.81 15.22
CA LEU A 56 24.11 12.66 14.51
C LEU A 56 23.92 11.47 15.47
N ALA A 57 22.73 10.87 15.43
CA ALA A 57 22.33 9.74 16.25
C ALA A 57 21.62 8.67 15.40
N VAL A 58 22.23 8.34 14.26
CA VAL A 58 21.70 7.43 13.25
C VAL A 58 21.42 6.03 13.81
N MET A 59 20.47 5.35 13.19
CA MET A 59 20.12 3.96 13.50
C MET A 59 20.98 3.00 12.67
N ALA A 60 21.29 1.84 13.25
CA ALA A 60 21.78 0.70 12.49
C ALA A 60 20.67 0.11 11.58
N ASP A 61 21.07 -0.76 10.65
CA ASP A 61 20.19 -1.35 9.63
C ASP A 61 18.97 -2.06 10.24
N GLU A 62 19.17 -2.92 11.26
CA GLU A 62 18.09 -3.70 11.91
C GLU A 62 17.03 -2.82 12.59
N PRO A 63 17.38 -1.88 13.50
CA PRO A 63 16.41 -0.94 14.06
C PRO A 63 15.69 -0.10 13.00
N ALA A 64 16.39 0.38 11.97
CA ALA A 64 15.78 1.17 10.91
C ALA A 64 14.73 0.36 10.12
N LYS A 65 15.05 -0.89 9.76
CA LYS A 65 14.09 -1.83 9.16
C LYS A 65 12.89 -2.04 10.09
N ALA A 66 13.14 -2.33 11.37
CA ALA A 66 12.06 -2.57 12.34
C ALA A 66 11.12 -1.36 12.47
N TRP A 67 11.64 -0.14 12.61
CA TRP A 67 10.84 1.08 12.70
C TRP A 67 10.01 1.34 11.45
N PHE A 68 10.59 1.17 10.26
CA PHE A 68 9.86 1.25 9.00
C PHE A 68 8.68 0.27 8.99
N HIS A 69 8.93 -0.98 9.35
CA HIS A 69 7.90 -2.02 9.32
C HIS A 69 6.85 -1.86 10.44
N TYR A 70 7.20 -1.36 11.63
CA TYR A 70 6.19 -1.00 12.64
C TYR A 70 5.29 0.14 12.16
N PHE A 71 5.87 1.16 11.55
CA PHE A 71 5.12 2.26 10.96
C PHE A 71 4.14 1.75 9.89
N THR A 72 4.64 0.96 8.94
CA THR A 72 3.81 0.36 7.88
C THR A 72 2.75 -0.56 8.47
N ALA A 73 3.08 -1.40 9.46
CA ALA A 73 2.11 -2.26 10.13
C ALA A 73 0.97 -1.44 10.76
N ALA A 74 1.28 -0.31 11.41
CA ALA A 74 0.29 0.58 11.99
C ALA A 74 -0.59 1.26 10.92
N VAL A 75 0.01 1.78 9.85
CA VAL A 75 -0.71 2.40 8.70
C VAL A 75 -1.76 1.43 8.14
N TYR A 76 -1.43 0.15 8.03
CA TYR A 76 -2.31 -0.86 7.43
C TYR A 76 -3.25 -1.55 8.43
N PHE A 77 -3.05 -1.37 9.73
CA PHE A 77 -3.99 -1.78 10.78
C PHE A 77 -5.13 -0.78 10.97
N MET A 78 -4.80 0.52 10.96
CA MET A 78 -5.72 1.62 11.22
C MET A 78 -6.95 1.72 10.28
N PRO A 79 -6.96 1.22 9.02
CA PRO A 79 -8.17 1.17 8.18
C PRO A 79 -9.36 0.47 8.84
N LEU A 80 -9.12 -0.57 9.65
CA LEU A 80 -10.19 -1.25 10.39
C LEU A 80 -10.88 -0.30 11.38
N ILE A 81 -10.09 0.50 12.08
CA ILE A 81 -10.58 1.52 13.02
C ILE A 81 -11.23 2.67 12.26
N GLY A 82 -10.60 3.12 11.17
CA GLY A 82 -11.09 4.21 10.35
C GLY A 82 -12.46 3.94 9.73
N ALA A 83 -12.69 2.72 9.24
CA ALA A 83 -13.99 2.30 8.71
C ALA A 83 -15.09 2.35 9.78
N VAL A 84 -14.80 1.92 11.02
CA VAL A 84 -15.75 2.05 12.14
C VAL A 84 -16.03 3.52 12.44
N ILE A 85 -14.99 4.36 12.48
CA ILE A 85 -15.13 5.79 12.75
C ILE A 85 -16.01 6.48 11.70
N SER A 86 -15.76 6.21 10.42
CA SER A 86 -16.52 6.80 9.32
C SER A 86 -17.95 6.31 9.28
N ASP A 87 -18.17 5.00 9.42
CA ASP A 87 -19.46 4.40 9.11
C ASP A 87 -20.42 4.45 10.32
N VAL A 88 -19.90 4.52 11.54
CA VAL A 88 -20.70 4.55 12.77
C VAL A 88 -20.91 5.97 13.31
N TRP A 89 -19.89 6.83 13.27
CA TRP A 89 -19.91 8.09 14.01
C TRP A 89 -19.82 9.36 13.15
N LEU A 90 -18.76 9.50 12.35
CA LEU A 90 -18.41 10.80 11.76
C LEU A 90 -18.90 11.01 10.33
N GLY A 91 -19.07 9.93 9.57
CA GLY A 91 -19.23 9.99 8.11
C GLY A 91 -17.89 10.17 7.42
N LYS A 92 -17.82 9.77 6.14
CA LYS A 92 -16.57 9.76 5.36
C LYS A 92 -15.93 11.15 5.25
N PHE A 93 -16.72 12.19 4.92
CA PHE A 93 -16.20 13.54 4.72
C PHE A 93 -15.50 14.11 5.97
N LYS A 94 -16.16 14.05 7.14
CA LYS A 94 -15.58 14.56 8.39
C LYS A 94 -14.36 13.75 8.81
N THR A 95 -14.41 12.43 8.63
CA THR A 95 -13.27 11.53 8.90
C THR A 95 -12.07 11.93 8.06
N ILE A 96 -12.25 12.12 6.75
CA ILE A 96 -11.16 12.53 5.84
C ILE A 96 -10.57 13.88 6.26
N ILE A 97 -11.38 14.92 6.50
CA ILE A 97 -10.87 16.25 6.88
C ILE A 97 -10.13 16.24 8.22
N TRP A 98 -10.71 15.68 9.28
CA TRP A 98 -10.09 15.71 10.60
C TRP A 98 -8.81 14.90 10.65
N PHE A 99 -8.79 13.70 10.05
CA PHE A 99 -7.57 12.89 10.03
C PHE A 99 -6.55 13.44 9.03
N SER A 100 -6.94 14.16 7.98
CA SER A 100 -5.98 14.88 7.13
C SER A 100 -5.28 16.03 7.86
N LEU A 101 -5.94 16.71 8.80
CA LEU A 101 -5.29 17.69 9.68
C LEU A 101 -4.26 17.02 10.60
N VAL A 102 -4.61 15.87 11.19
CA VAL A 102 -3.66 15.05 11.97
C VAL A 102 -2.48 14.60 11.11
N TYR A 103 -2.73 14.25 9.85
CA TYR A 103 -1.68 13.92 8.89
C TYR A 103 -0.72 15.11 8.67
N CYS A 104 -1.27 16.29 8.39
CA CYS A 104 -0.47 17.50 8.21
C CYS A 104 0.37 17.83 9.47
N ALA A 105 -0.20 17.63 10.67
CA ALA A 105 0.54 17.79 11.92
C ALA A 105 1.70 16.79 12.05
N GLY A 106 1.49 15.53 11.67
CA GLY A 106 2.56 14.53 11.64
C GLY A 106 3.72 14.93 10.71
N PHE A 107 3.40 15.45 9.53
CA PHE A 107 4.42 16.02 8.63
C PHE A 107 5.12 17.23 9.22
N ALA A 108 4.39 18.16 9.84
CA ALA A 108 4.99 19.34 10.48
C ALA A 108 6.01 18.93 11.56
N ILE A 109 5.72 17.88 12.34
CA ILE A 109 6.69 17.34 13.30
C ILE A 109 7.93 16.81 12.60
N LEU A 110 7.79 15.99 11.54
CA LEU A 110 8.94 15.45 10.81
C LEU A 110 9.81 16.53 10.14
N VAL A 111 9.23 17.69 9.80
CA VAL A 111 9.95 18.85 9.25
C VAL A 111 10.72 19.62 10.33
N LEU A 112 10.17 19.70 11.54
CA LEU A 112 10.69 20.57 12.61
C LEU A 112 11.60 19.84 13.60
N ASP A 113 11.40 18.54 13.81
CA ASP A 113 12.12 17.74 14.80
C ASP A 113 12.68 16.46 14.16
N HIS A 114 13.99 16.49 13.87
CA HIS A 114 14.72 15.36 13.29
C HIS A 114 15.27 14.39 14.35
N THR A 115 14.81 14.47 15.60
CA THR A 115 15.21 13.55 16.66
C THR A 115 14.38 12.27 16.66
N ARG A 116 14.77 11.29 17.49
CA ARG A 116 13.96 10.06 17.71
C ARG A 116 12.56 10.36 18.25
N LEU A 117 12.38 11.43 19.03
CA LEU A 117 11.08 11.82 19.54
C LEU A 117 10.21 12.43 18.43
N GLY A 118 10.78 13.34 17.63
CA GLY A 118 10.11 13.90 16.46
C GLY A 118 9.71 12.81 15.47
N LEU A 119 10.63 11.89 15.17
CA LEU A 119 10.36 10.73 14.32
C LEU A 119 9.20 9.89 14.85
N SER A 120 9.21 9.49 16.12
CA SER A 120 8.15 8.64 16.67
C SER A 120 6.80 9.35 16.69
N ALA A 121 6.75 10.60 17.16
CA ALA A 121 5.53 11.39 17.18
C ALA A 121 4.97 11.62 15.77
N GLY A 122 5.82 12.02 14.82
CA GLY A 122 5.46 12.23 13.42
C GLY A 122 4.89 10.97 12.77
N LEU A 123 5.59 9.83 12.91
CA LEU A 123 5.15 8.55 12.34
C LEU A 123 3.86 8.03 12.98
N ILE A 124 3.65 8.20 14.29
CA ILE A 124 2.40 7.81 14.96
C ILE A 124 1.22 8.60 14.38
N LEU A 125 1.34 9.93 14.29
CA LEU A 125 0.27 10.77 13.75
C LEU A 125 -0.02 10.43 12.29
N ILE A 126 1.02 10.23 11.48
CA ILE A 126 0.88 9.84 10.08
C ILE A 126 0.21 8.46 9.96
N ALA A 127 0.63 7.46 10.75
CA ALA A 127 0.06 6.12 10.69
C ALA A 127 -1.43 6.10 11.05
N VAL A 128 -1.79 6.81 12.12
CA VAL A 128 -3.18 7.00 12.55
C VAL A 128 -4.00 7.68 11.45
N ALA A 129 -3.47 8.76 10.87
CA ALA A 129 -4.15 9.52 9.84
C ALA A 129 -4.31 8.76 8.52
N ALA A 130 -3.19 8.36 7.91
CA ALA A 130 -3.14 7.70 6.61
C ALA A 130 -3.98 6.41 6.59
N GLY A 131 -3.88 5.60 7.64
CA GLY A 131 -4.68 4.38 7.74
C GLY A 131 -6.17 4.66 7.92
N THR A 132 -6.55 5.68 8.71
CA THR A 132 -7.96 6.02 8.93
C THR A 132 -8.64 6.56 7.67
N ILE A 133 -7.95 7.35 6.85
CA ILE A 133 -8.53 7.94 5.63
C ILE A 133 -8.62 6.96 4.46
N LYS A 134 -7.72 5.96 4.38
CA LYS A 134 -7.64 4.98 3.27
C LYS A 134 -8.98 4.35 2.87
N PRO A 135 -9.76 3.74 3.78
CA PRO A 135 -11.04 3.11 3.40
C PRO A 135 -12.11 4.14 3.01
N CYS A 136 -11.97 5.40 3.46
CA CYS A 136 -12.97 6.45 3.25
C CYS A 136 -12.90 7.04 1.84
N LEU A 137 -11.70 7.34 1.33
CA LEU A 137 -11.52 8.12 0.11
C LEU A 137 -11.93 7.31 -1.14
N SER A 138 -11.50 6.05 -1.24
CA SER A 138 -11.90 5.13 -2.32
C SER A 138 -13.41 4.85 -2.33
N ALA A 139 -14.02 4.66 -1.15
CA ALA A 139 -15.46 4.47 -1.03
C ALA A 139 -16.24 5.74 -1.44
N ASN A 140 -15.70 6.92 -1.12
CA ASN A 140 -16.33 8.19 -1.45
C ASN A 140 -16.39 8.46 -2.97
N VAL A 141 -15.49 7.88 -3.78
CA VAL A 141 -15.58 7.95 -5.25
C VAL A 141 -16.90 7.34 -5.72
N GLY A 142 -17.22 6.12 -5.28
CA GLY A 142 -18.44 5.42 -5.65
C GLY A 142 -19.70 6.14 -5.19
N ASP A 143 -19.65 6.77 -4.02
CA ASP A 143 -20.76 7.54 -3.45
C ASP A 143 -21.18 8.77 -4.29
N GLN A 144 -20.35 9.22 -5.23
CA GLN A 144 -20.67 10.36 -6.10
C GLN A 144 -21.61 10.00 -7.26
N PHE A 145 -21.83 8.71 -7.52
CA PHE A 145 -22.56 8.24 -8.69
C PHE A 145 -23.94 7.68 -8.31
N GLY A 146 -24.93 8.01 -9.13
CA GLY A 146 -26.29 7.46 -9.09
C GLY A 146 -26.54 6.49 -10.24
N ALA A 147 -27.80 6.11 -10.46
CA ALA A 147 -28.17 5.20 -11.53
C ALA A 147 -27.87 5.76 -12.94
N SER A 148 -28.09 7.06 -13.16
CA SER A 148 -27.95 7.71 -14.48
C SER A 148 -26.51 7.88 -14.97
N ASN A 149 -25.52 7.92 -14.09
CA ASN A 149 -24.10 8.02 -14.45
C ASN A 149 -23.27 6.80 -14.00
N ARG A 150 -23.91 5.68 -13.65
CA ARG A 150 -23.22 4.45 -13.22
C ARG A 150 -22.18 3.96 -14.24
N HIS A 151 -22.44 4.15 -15.53
CA HIS A 151 -21.55 3.74 -16.62
C HIS A 151 -20.19 4.50 -16.60
N LEU A 152 -20.07 5.62 -15.90
CA LEU A 152 -18.83 6.39 -15.77
C LEU A 152 -17.92 5.92 -14.62
N ILE A 153 -18.42 5.05 -13.73
CA ILE A 153 -17.69 4.62 -12.53
C ILE A 153 -16.37 3.94 -12.90
N GLU A 154 -16.40 3.01 -13.86
CA GLU A 154 -15.21 2.27 -14.30
C GLU A 154 -14.12 3.21 -14.83
N LYS A 155 -14.51 4.21 -15.64
CA LYS A 155 -13.61 5.22 -16.17
C LYS A 155 -12.92 6.01 -15.05
N VAL A 156 -13.64 6.37 -13.99
CA VAL A 156 -13.05 7.10 -12.85
C VAL A 156 -12.15 6.22 -12.01
N TYR A 157 -12.49 4.95 -11.78
CA TYR A 157 -11.57 4.03 -11.12
C TYR A 157 -10.28 3.83 -11.93
N GLY A 158 -10.35 3.84 -13.27
CA GLY A 158 -9.16 3.87 -14.12
C GLY A 158 -8.29 5.12 -13.92
N TRP A 159 -8.90 6.31 -13.86
CA TRP A 159 -8.17 7.55 -13.56
C TRP A 159 -7.60 7.58 -12.14
N PHE A 160 -8.37 7.10 -11.16
CA PHE A 160 -7.94 6.95 -9.77
C PHE A 160 -6.70 6.07 -9.71
N TYR A 161 -6.75 4.89 -10.32
CA TYR A 161 -5.64 3.95 -10.39
C TYR A 161 -4.38 4.56 -11.02
N PHE A 162 -4.55 5.25 -12.15
CA PHE A 162 -3.45 5.96 -12.80
C PHE A 162 -2.84 7.04 -11.90
N SER A 163 -3.67 7.83 -11.22
CA SER A 163 -3.20 8.89 -10.32
C SER A 163 -2.42 8.35 -9.12
N VAL A 164 -2.80 7.19 -8.57
CA VAL A 164 -2.06 6.54 -7.47
C VAL A 164 -0.65 6.16 -7.92
N ASN A 165 -0.53 5.45 -9.05
CA ASN A 165 0.76 4.98 -9.54
C ASN A 165 1.65 6.14 -10.00
N LEU A 166 1.08 7.14 -10.68
CA LEU A 166 1.83 8.32 -11.10
C LEU A 166 2.34 9.12 -9.89
N GLY A 167 1.48 9.37 -8.90
CA GLY A 167 1.87 10.07 -7.68
C GLY A 167 3.00 9.36 -6.93
N ALA A 168 2.91 8.03 -6.81
CA ALA A 168 3.93 7.18 -6.21
C ALA A 168 5.26 7.21 -6.99
N ALA A 169 5.21 7.03 -8.32
CA ALA A 169 6.40 7.00 -9.15
C ALA A 169 7.18 8.32 -9.09
N ILE A 170 6.48 9.46 -9.19
CA ILE A 170 7.12 10.78 -9.13
C ILE A 170 7.71 11.02 -7.73
N SER A 171 6.95 10.74 -6.66
CA SER A 171 7.41 11.02 -5.30
C SER A 171 8.59 10.15 -4.88
N MET A 172 8.56 8.85 -5.18
CA MET A 172 9.67 7.92 -4.89
C MET A 172 10.94 8.24 -5.70
N TYR A 173 10.80 8.88 -6.85
CA TYR A 173 11.94 9.35 -7.63
C TYR A 173 12.50 10.69 -7.12
N LEU A 174 11.62 11.65 -6.81
CA LEU A 174 11.98 13.03 -6.48
C LEU A 174 12.39 13.22 -5.01
N CYS A 175 11.69 12.60 -4.06
CA CYS A 175 11.92 12.84 -2.63
C CYS A 175 13.33 12.44 -2.16
N PRO A 176 13.95 11.33 -2.65
CA PRO A 176 15.34 11.04 -2.35
C PRO A 176 16.30 12.17 -2.76
N ASP A 177 16.12 12.77 -3.95
CA ASP A 177 16.95 13.89 -4.40
C ASP A 177 16.75 15.13 -3.51
N LEU A 178 15.51 15.37 -3.06
CA LEU A 178 15.20 16.48 -2.16
C LEU A 178 15.87 16.30 -0.80
N LEU A 179 15.84 15.08 -0.26
CA LEU A 179 16.50 14.75 1.00
C LEU A 179 18.02 14.92 0.88
N GLU A 180 18.63 14.44 -0.19
CA GLU A 180 20.09 14.50 -0.37
C GLU A 180 20.58 15.95 -0.58
N LYS A 181 19.89 16.73 -1.41
CA LYS A 181 20.34 18.09 -1.78
C LYS A 181 20.00 19.16 -0.75
N TYR A 182 18.85 19.03 -0.08
CA TYR A 182 18.30 20.08 0.78
C TYR A 182 18.05 19.64 2.23
N GLY A 183 18.28 18.36 2.54
CA GLY A 183 18.15 17.83 3.90
C GLY A 183 16.71 17.47 4.31
N PRO A 184 16.54 16.96 5.55
CA PRO A 184 15.27 16.37 5.98
C PRO A 184 14.10 17.34 6.04
N ALA A 185 14.33 18.61 6.37
CA ALA A 185 13.27 19.62 6.43
C ALA A 185 12.56 19.79 5.06
N VAL A 186 13.31 19.78 3.95
CA VAL A 186 12.74 19.84 2.60
C VAL A 186 12.26 18.46 2.15
N GLY A 187 13.03 17.40 2.46
CA GLY A 187 12.67 16.01 2.16
C GLY A 187 11.30 15.60 2.70
N PHE A 188 10.95 16.01 3.92
CA PHE A 188 9.62 15.81 4.50
C PHE A 188 8.65 16.97 4.23
N GLY A 189 9.17 18.20 4.04
CA GLY A 189 8.37 19.39 3.83
C GLY A 189 7.61 19.39 2.51
N VAL A 190 8.22 18.91 1.42
CA VAL A 190 7.55 18.81 0.12
C VAL A 190 6.40 17.78 0.17
N PRO A 191 6.59 16.53 0.63
CA PRO A 191 5.47 15.63 0.93
C PRO A 191 4.40 16.25 1.84
N GLY A 192 4.79 16.95 2.91
CA GLY A 192 3.87 17.64 3.81
C GLY A 192 3.02 18.71 3.12
N ALA A 193 3.61 19.49 2.21
CA ALA A 193 2.90 20.48 1.41
C ALA A 193 1.88 19.81 0.47
N PHE A 194 2.23 18.68 -0.15
CA PHE A 194 1.30 17.90 -0.96
C PHE A 194 0.14 17.33 -0.12
N MET A 195 0.40 16.88 1.12
CA MET A 195 -0.66 16.45 2.02
C MET A 195 -1.62 17.60 2.38
N PHE A 196 -1.08 18.80 2.60
CA PHE A 196 -1.91 20.00 2.80
C PHE A 196 -2.76 20.34 1.56
N ILE A 197 -2.17 20.24 0.35
CA ILE A 197 -2.90 20.41 -0.91
C ILE A 197 -4.02 19.38 -1.03
N ALA A 198 -3.77 18.11 -0.68
CA ALA A 198 -4.78 17.06 -0.69
C ALA A 198 -5.97 17.43 0.20
N MET A 199 -5.70 17.76 1.46
CA MET A 199 -6.72 18.18 2.42
C MET A 199 -7.51 19.41 1.94
N PHE A 200 -6.79 20.43 1.47
CA PHE A 200 -7.40 21.69 1.05
C PHE A 200 -8.28 21.51 -0.19
N SER A 201 -7.81 20.73 -1.17
CA SER A 201 -8.59 20.36 -2.36
C SER A 201 -9.88 19.64 -1.98
N TYR A 202 -9.81 18.65 -1.09
CA TYR A 202 -10.98 17.94 -0.61
C TYR A 202 -11.99 18.87 0.09
N TRP A 203 -11.49 19.81 0.90
CA TRP A 203 -12.31 20.82 1.57
C TRP A 203 -12.96 21.82 0.60
N LEU A 204 -12.29 22.21 -0.48
CA LEU A 204 -12.89 23.03 -1.55
C LEU A 204 -14.06 22.31 -2.23
N GLY A 205 -13.99 20.98 -2.33
CA GLY A 205 -15.05 20.13 -2.86
C GLY A 205 -16.31 20.04 -1.98
N ARG A 206 -16.31 20.54 -0.74
CA ARG A 206 -17.38 20.31 0.27
C ARG A 206 -18.80 20.64 -0.17
N TYR A 207 -19.02 21.55 -1.12
CA TYR A 207 -20.38 21.86 -1.61
C TYR A 207 -20.76 21.09 -2.88
N LYS A 208 -19.80 20.39 -3.49
CA LYS A 208 -19.97 19.60 -4.72
C LYS A 208 -19.95 18.09 -4.44
N LEU A 209 -19.40 17.68 -3.31
CA LEU A 209 -19.33 16.29 -2.88
C LEU A 209 -20.66 15.83 -2.27
N VAL A 210 -21.00 14.57 -2.54
CA VAL A 210 -22.07 13.84 -1.88
C VAL A 210 -21.58 13.38 -0.51
N HIS A 211 -22.34 13.72 0.53
CA HIS A 211 -22.11 13.40 1.94
C HIS A 211 -23.09 12.33 2.39
N ILE A 212 -22.71 11.07 2.18
CA ILE A 212 -23.51 9.94 2.66
C ILE A 212 -23.52 9.95 4.19
N PRO A 213 -24.70 9.94 4.84
CA PRO A 213 -24.79 9.89 6.29
C PRO A 213 -24.22 8.57 6.83
N PRO A 214 -23.69 8.55 8.07
CA PRO A 214 -23.21 7.31 8.69
C PRO A 214 -24.32 6.26 8.78
N THR A 215 -23.98 5.01 8.50
CA THR A 215 -24.91 3.87 8.63
C THR A 215 -25.27 3.56 10.09
N GLY A 216 -24.44 4.00 11.03
CA GLY A 216 -24.62 3.80 12.46
C GLY A 216 -24.39 2.36 12.92
N LYS A 217 -24.56 2.12 14.22
CA LYS A 217 -24.29 0.80 14.85
C LYS A 217 -25.14 -0.33 14.26
N ALA A 218 -26.37 -0.04 13.85
CA ALA A 218 -27.28 -1.03 13.28
C ALA A 218 -26.82 -1.48 11.88
N GLY A 219 -26.43 -0.54 11.01
CA GLY A 219 -25.88 -0.86 9.69
C GLY A 219 -24.59 -1.67 9.79
N TRP A 220 -23.68 -1.28 10.71
CA TRP A 220 -22.44 -2.01 10.95
C TRP A 220 -22.68 -3.45 11.42
N ARG A 221 -23.59 -3.65 12.39
CA ARG A 221 -23.97 -5.00 12.85
C ARG A 221 -24.63 -5.84 11.74
N GLY A 222 -25.38 -5.21 10.85
CA GLY A 222 -25.99 -5.87 9.68
C GLY A 222 -24.98 -6.41 8.67
N MET A 223 -23.74 -5.89 8.65
CA MET A 223 -22.65 -6.44 7.84
C MET A 223 -22.02 -7.70 8.47
N LEU A 224 -22.13 -7.86 9.78
CA LEU A 224 -21.60 -9.00 10.56
C LEU A 224 -22.69 -10.05 10.84
N ASP A 225 -23.64 -10.20 9.92
CA ASP A 225 -24.62 -11.28 10.01
C ASP A 225 -23.99 -12.65 9.73
N LYS A 226 -24.77 -13.73 9.92
CA LYS A 226 -24.29 -15.11 9.78
C LYS A 226 -23.65 -15.39 8.42
N GLU A 227 -24.19 -14.79 7.36
CA GLU A 227 -23.65 -14.95 6.02
C GLU A 227 -22.31 -14.22 5.89
N GLY A 228 -22.24 -12.98 6.36
CA GLY A 228 -21.02 -12.21 6.27
C GLY A 228 -19.87 -12.82 7.06
N VAL A 229 -20.10 -13.19 8.32
CA VAL A 229 -19.08 -13.86 9.15
C VAL A 229 -18.59 -15.15 8.48
N ARG A 230 -19.49 -15.93 7.86
CA ARG A 230 -19.10 -17.15 7.13
C ARG A 230 -18.24 -16.85 5.91
N ALA A 231 -18.53 -15.79 5.16
CA ALA A 231 -17.69 -15.35 4.04
C ALA A 231 -16.28 -14.95 4.53
N LEU A 232 -16.19 -14.18 5.62
CA LEU A 232 -14.90 -13.79 6.21
C LEU A 232 -14.08 -15.00 6.67
N LEU A 233 -14.71 -15.94 7.39
CA LEU A 233 -14.03 -17.15 7.89
C LEU A 233 -13.48 -18.01 6.75
N ARG A 234 -14.14 -18.02 5.59
CA ARG A 234 -13.63 -18.73 4.41
C ARG A 234 -12.46 -18.01 3.76
N LEU A 235 -12.47 -16.67 3.73
CA LEU A 235 -11.38 -15.89 3.13
C LEU A 235 -10.15 -15.75 4.03
N CYS A 236 -10.35 -15.80 5.35
CA CYS A 236 -9.30 -15.62 6.35
C CYS A 236 -8.07 -16.53 6.12
N PRO A 237 -8.21 -17.85 5.88
CA PRO A 237 -7.08 -18.70 5.54
C PRO A 237 -6.26 -18.15 4.37
N ILE A 238 -6.88 -17.69 3.29
CA ILE A 238 -6.15 -17.16 2.14
C ILE A 238 -5.32 -15.93 2.53
N PHE A 239 -5.91 -14.99 3.27
CA PHE A 239 -5.20 -13.78 3.72
C PHE A 239 -4.09 -14.07 4.72
N VAL A 240 -4.22 -15.12 5.56
CA VAL A 240 -3.15 -15.60 6.44
C VAL A 240 -1.96 -16.16 5.65
N PHE A 241 -2.14 -16.68 4.44
CA PHE A 241 -0.97 -17.05 3.62
C PHE A 241 -0.39 -15.84 2.88
N ILE A 242 -1.22 -14.87 2.49
CA ILE A 242 -0.79 -13.68 1.76
C ILE A 242 0.04 -12.71 2.62
N PHE A 243 -0.08 -12.71 3.96
CA PHE A 243 0.76 -11.82 4.76
C PHE A 243 2.25 -12.02 4.50
N MET A 244 2.69 -13.26 4.21
CA MET A 244 4.11 -13.54 3.92
C MET A 244 4.57 -12.87 2.62
N PHE A 245 3.70 -12.81 1.61
CA PHE A 245 3.98 -12.01 0.41
C PHE A 245 4.23 -10.55 0.78
N PHE A 246 3.38 -9.95 1.61
CA PHE A 246 3.58 -8.57 2.05
C PHE A 246 4.80 -8.37 2.93
N ALA A 247 5.18 -9.37 3.73
CA ALA A 247 6.43 -9.37 4.48
C ALA A 247 7.65 -9.26 3.55
N LEU A 248 7.64 -9.92 2.39
CA LEU A 248 8.71 -9.80 1.39
C LEU A 248 8.58 -8.51 0.57
N PHE A 249 7.37 -8.16 0.14
CA PHE A 249 7.11 -6.99 -0.70
C PHE A 249 7.64 -5.68 -0.10
N TYR A 250 7.29 -5.40 1.16
CA TYR A 250 7.66 -4.14 1.82
C TYR A 250 9.15 -4.05 2.19
N GLN A 251 9.92 -5.15 2.09
CA GLN A 251 11.38 -5.07 2.25
C GLN A 251 12.06 -4.39 1.07
N SER A 252 11.37 -4.25 -0.06
CA SER A 252 11.84 -3.43 -1.18
C SER A 252 11.93 -1.94 -0.82
N GLU A 253 11.16 -1.48 0.17
CA GLU A 253 11.19 -0.11 0.71
C GLU A 253 12.15 0.03 1.93
N SER A 254 12.74 -1.07 2.40
CA SER A 254 13.65 -1.07 3.56
C SER A 254 14.98 -1.76 3.28
N ALA A 255 15.04 -3.08 3.39
CA ALA A 255 16.25 -3.87 3.25
C ALA A 255 16.93 -3.66 1.89
N TRP A 256 16.16 -3.55 0.80
CA TRP A 256 16.72 -3.35 -0.53
C TRP A 256 17.33 -1.94 -0.68
N VAL A 257 16.74 -0.94 -0.04
CA VAL A 257 17.32 0.42 0.01
C VAL A 257 18.66 0.40 0.74
N LEU A 258 18.78 -0.33 1.84
CA LEU A 258 20.04 -0.48 2.60
C LEU A 258 21.09 -1.30 1.85
N GLN A 259 20.68 -2.34 1.12
CA GLN A 259 21.56 -3.07 0.22
C GLN A 259 22.10 -2.17 -0.90
N ALA A 260 21.23 -1.36 -1.52
CA ALA A 260 21.61 -0.46 -2.60
C ALA A 260 22.65 0.58 -2.18
N GLN A 261 22.70 0.98 -0.90
CA GLN A 261 23.76 1.86 -0.38
C GLN A 261 25.18 1.26 -0.50
N LYS A 262 25.28 -0.06 -0.68
CA LYS A 262 26.54 -0.82 -0.76
C LYS A 262 26.90 -1.20 -2.21
N MET A 263 26.06 -0.84 -3.19
CA MET A 263 26.17 -1.25 -4.60
C MET A 263 26.81 -0.16 -5.48
N ASN A 264 27.18 -0.51 -6.71
CA ASN A 264 27.50 0.48 -7.73
C ASN A 264 26.21 1.15 -8.24
N LEU A 265 26.08 2.44 -7.97
CA LEU A 265 24.90 3.25 -8.26
C LEU A 265 24.84 3.76 -9.72
N MET A 266 25.92 3.60 -10.49
CA MET A 266 25.94 3.95 -11.90
C MET A 266 25.17 2.90 -12.72
N TRP A 267 24.09 3.34 -13.37
CA TRP A 267 23.29 2.51 -14.27
C TRP A 267 22.59 3.37 -15.33
N LEU A 268 22.66 2.94 -16.60
CA LEU A 268 22.14 3.71 -17.75
C LEU A 268 22.73 5.12 -17.86
N SER A 269 24.05 5.26 -17.62
CA SER A 269 24.77 6.55 -17.65
C SER A 269 24.23 7.60 -16.66
N LYS A 270 23.50 7.16 -15.63
CA LYS A 270 22.99 7.99 -14.54
C LYS A 270 23.49 7.42 -13.22
N ASP A 271 23.86 8.32 -12.30
CA ASP A 271 24.07 7.99 -10.89
C ASP A 271 22.72 8.01 -10.16
N TRP A 272 22.31 6.85 -9.67
CA TRP A 272 21.04 6.68 -8.97
C TRP A 272 21.21 6.82 -7.46
N LEU A 273 20.18 7.31 -6.77
CA LEU A 273 20.13 7.15 -5.32
C LEU A 273 19.56 5.79 -4.94
N PRO A 274 20.04 5.16 -3.84
CA PRO A 274 19.54 3.87 -3.36
C PRO A 274 18.01 3.80 -3.26
N ALA A 275 17.40 4.86 -2.72
CA ALA A 275 15.95 4.92 -2.53
C ALA A 275 15.16 5.14 -3.82
N GLN A 276 15.76 5.68 -4.89
CA GLN A 276 15.06 5.95 -6.15
C GLN A 276 14.58 4.67 -6.86
N MET A 277 15.22 3.53 -6.60
CA MET A 277 14.84 2.26 -7.21
C MET A 277 13.41 1.83 -6.83
N GLN A 278 12.87 2.34 -5.71
CA GLN A 278 11.47 2.12 -5.32
C GLN A 278 10.47 2.60 -6.38
N SER A 279 10.81 3.66 -7.13
CA SER A 279 9.98 4.18 -8.22
C SER A 279 9.77 3.18 -9.36
N ALA A 280 10.60 2.13 -9.45
CA ALA A 280 10.43 1.08 -10.44
C ALA A 280 9.10 0.34 -10.28
N ASN A 281 8.64 0.07 -9.05
CA ASN A 281 7.42 -0.70 -8.82
C ASN A 281 6.16 -0.06 -9.46
N PRO A 282 5.77 1.19 -9.15
CA PRO A 282 4.57 1.79 -9.75
C PRO A 282 4.67 1.95 -11.28
N VAL A 283 5.88 2.18 -11.82
CA VAL A 283 6.10 2.22 -13.28
C VAL A 283 5.90 0.82 -13.89
N LEU A 284 6.51 -0.20 -13.28
CA LEU A 284 6.37 -1.58 -13.71
C LEU A 284 4.93 -2.06 -13.60
N ILE A 285 4.16 -1.66 -12.59
CA ILE A 285 2.74 -1.99 -12.47
C ILE A 285 1.97 -1.54 -13.72
N MET A 286 2.18 -0.30 -14.17
CA MET A 286 1.49 0.26 -15.34
C MET A 286 1.83 -0.48 -16.64
N VAL A 287 3.04 -1.04 -16.74
CA VAL A 287 3.52 -1.79 -17.91
C VAL A 287 3.15 -3.27 -17.83
N LEU A 288 3.33 -3.88 -16.66
CA LEU A 288 3.19 -5.32 -16.45
C LEU A 288 1.73 -5.73 -16.35
N ILE A 289 0.80 -4.90 -15.85
CA ILE A 289 -0.62 -5.30 -15.83
C ILE A 289 -1.16 -5.59 -17.24
N PRO A 290 -1.01 -4.69 -18.23
CA PRO A 290 -1.39 -5.01 -19.61
C PRO A 290 -0.67 -6.26 -20.15
N LEU A 291 0.63 -6.39 -19.88
CA LEU A 291 1.41 -7.56 -20.31
C LEU A 291 0.87 -8.87 -19.70
N PHE A 292 0.56 -8.88 -18.41
CA PHE A 292 0.00 -10.04 -17.72
C PHE A 292 -1.39 -10.37 -18.25
N THR A 293 -2.26 -9.37 -18.40
CA THR A 293 -3.65 -9.54 -18.83
C THR A 293 -3.76 -10.01 -20.27
N TYR A 294 -3.00 -9.41 -21.19
CA TYR A 294 -3.15 -9.65 -22.63
C TYR A 294 -2.17 -10.67 -23.22
N VAL A 295 -1.06 -10.96 -22.53
CA VAL A 295 -0.02 -11.86 -23.07
C VAL A 295 0.25 -13.04 -22.14
N ILE A 296 0.66 -12.79 -20.89
CA ILE A 296 1.15 -13.86 -19.99
C ILE A 296 0.01 -14.78 -19.55
N TYR A 297 -1.11 -14.24 -19.04
CA TYR A 297 -2.23 -15.07 -18.61
C TYR A 297 -2.86 -15.85 -19.77
N PRO A 298 -3.12 -15.27 -20.96
CA PRO A 298 -3.57 -16.04 -22.12
C PRO A 298 -2.59 -17.14 -22.53
N ALA A 299 -1.28 -16.86 -22.53
CA ALA A 299 -0.27 -17.87 -22.86
C ALA A 299 -0.23 -19.02 -21.85
N LEU A 300 -0.24 -18.71 -20.54
CA LEU A 300 -0.27 -19.72 -19.49
C LEU A 300 -1.57 -20.54 -19.52
N ASN A 301 -2.70 -19.90 -19.82
CA ASN A 301 -4.00 -20.56 -19.96
C ASN A 301 -4.03 -21.61 -21.09
N ARG A 302 -3.18 -21.49 -22.11
CA ARG A 302 -3.05 -22.52 -23.16
C ARG A 302 -2.41 -23.81 -22.64
N ILE A 303 -1.58 -23.71 -21.60
CA ILE A 303 -0.90 -24.85 -20.98
C ILE A 303 -1.74 -25.40 -19.83
N TRP A 304 -2.24 -24.52 -18.96
CA TRP A 304 -2.99 -24.90 -17.78
C TRP A 304 -3.96 -23.80 -17.34
N SER A 305 -5.16 -24.17 -16.87
CA SER A 305 -6.16 -23.19 -16.43
C SER A 305 -5.66 -22.35 -15.24
N MET A 306 -5.53 -21.05 -15.43
CA MET A 306 -5.05 -20.10 -14.41
C MET A 306 -6.21 -19.65 -13.51
N THR A 307 -6.60 -20.52 -12.56
CA THR A 307 -7.55 -20.14 -11.50
C THR A 307 -6.94 -19.06 -10.58
N PRO A 308 -7.75 -18.24 -9.90
CA PRO A 308 -7.23 -17.20 -8.99
C PRO A 308 -6.28 -17.76 -7.93
N LEU A 309 -6.63 -18.89 -7.32
CA LEU A 309 -5.77 -19.54 -6.32
C LEU A 309 -4.45 -20.08 -6.91
N ARG A 310 -4.44 -20.54 -8.18
CA ARG A 310 -3.19 -20.93 -8.85
C ARG A 310 -2.31 -19.72 -9.15
N LYS A 311 -2.90 -18.61 -9.60
CA LYS A 311 -2.16 -17.35 -9.79
C LYS A 311 -1.50 -16.92 -8.49
N ILE A 312 -2.24 -16.90 -7.37
CA ILE A 312 -1.69 -16.58 -6.04
C ILE A 312 -0.53 -17.52 -5.68
N GLY A 313 -0.71 -18.84 -5.85
CA GLY A 313 0.35 -19.82 -5.56
C GLY A 313 1.61 -19.63 -6.40
N ILE A 314 1.48 -19.41 -7.72
CA ILE A 314 2.62 -19.12 -8.60
C ILE A 314 3.28 -17.80 -8.20
N GLY A 315 2.50 -16.78 -7.87
CA GLY A 315 2.99 -15.50 -7.38
C GLY A 315 3.83 -15.63 -6.11
N MET A 316 3.47 -16.53 -5.17
CA MET A 316 4.30 -16.81 -3.99
C MET A 316 5.67 -17.40 -4.36
N PHE A 317 5.75 -18.33 -5.32
CA PHE A 317 7.03 -18.83 -5.82
C PHE A 317 7.82 -17.74 -6.56
N LEU A 318 7.13 -16.88 -7.32
CA LEU A 318 7.75 -15.75 -8.01
C LEU A 318 8.33 -14.72 -7.02
N THR A 319 7.68 -14.55 -5.87
CA THR A 319 8.16 -13.72 -4.74
C THR A 319 9.44 -14.30 -4.13
N ALA A 320 9.50 -15.62 -3.93
CA ALA A 320 10.73 -16.26 -3.48
C ALA A 320 11.85 -16.08 -4.54
N GLY A 321 11.52 -16.18 -5.82
CA GLY A 321 12.43 -15.94 -6.94
C GLY A 321 12.98 -14.51 -6.98
N SER A 322 12.18 -13.50 -6.67
CA SER A 322 12.66 -12.11 -6.65
C SER A 322 13.73 -11.88 -5.59
N PHE A 323 13.66 -12.59 -4.46
CA PHE A 323 14.64 -12.50 -3.37
C PHE A 323 15.94 -13.26 -3.63
N LEU A 324 15.99 -14.15 -4.62
CA LEU A 324 17.25 -14.77 -5.05
C LEU A 324 18.22 -13.75 -5.64
N VAL A 325 17.71 -12.64 -6.20
CA VAL A 325 18.54 -11.56 -6.74
C VAL A 325 19.27 -10.79 -5.62
N PRO A 326 18.60 -10.27 -4.57
CA PRO A 326 19.26 -9.74 -3.37
C PRO A 326 20.22 -10.72 -2.70
N VAL A 327 19.91 -12.02 -2.63
CA VAL A 327 20.83 -13.06 -2.13
C VAL A 327 22.12 -13.06 -2.94
N TRP A 328 22.00 -13.07 -4.27
CA TRP A 328 23.15 -13.04 -5.16
C TRP A 328 23.95 -11.74 -5.01
N ILE A 329 23.27 -10.59 -4.95
CA ILE A 329 23.89 -9.28 -4.72
C ILE A 329 24.73 -9.29 -3.43
N GLU A 330 24.17 -9.71 -2.29
CA GLU A 330 24.92 -9.80 -1.02
C GLU A 330 26.13 -10.74 -1.11
N THR A 331 25.99 -11.84 -1.84
CA THR A 331 27.08 -12.80 -2.05
C THR A 331 28.23 -12.16 -2.84
N GLN A 332 27.91 -11.40 -3.89
CA GLN A 332 28.89 -10.65 -4.68
C GLN A 332 29.57 -9.55 -3.85
N LEU A 333 28.80 -8.80 -3.06
CA LEU A 333 29.33 -7.77 -2.15
C LEU A 333 30.30 -8.37 -1.13
N LYS A 334 29.94 -9.51 -0.53
CA LYS A 334 30.82 -10.23 0.41
C LYS A 334 32.12 -10.69 -0.25
N ASN A 335 32.09 -11.04 -1.53
CA ASN A 335 33.26 -11.44 -2.31
C ASN A 335 34.08 -10.24 -2.84
N GLY A 336 33.76 -9.01 -2.42
CA GLY A 336 34.48 -7.79 -2.81
C GLY A 336 34.08 -7.20 -4.16
N ALA A 337 33.07 -7.74 -4.83
CA ALA A 337 32.54 -7.18 -6.07
C ALA A 337 31.56 -6.02 -5.78
N GLN A 338 31.31 -5.18 -6.79
CA GLN A 338 30.40 -4.03 -6.72
C GLN A 338 29.30 -4.16 -7.79
N PRO A 339 28.28 -5.01 -7.59
CA PRO A 339 27.22 -5.20 -8.56
C PRO A 339 26.47 -3.88 -8.79
N SER A 340 26.07 -3.63 -10.04
CA SER A 340 25.27 -2.45 -10.40
C SER A 340 23.87 -2.52 -9.81
N ILE A 341 23.32 -1.38 -9.39
CA ILE A 341 21.94 -1.23 -8.92
C ILE A 341 20.90 -1.73 -9.94
N GLY A 342 21.25 -1.82 -11.23
CA GLY A 342 20.41 -2.42 -12.27
C GLY A 342 19.96 -3.86 -11.96
N TRP A 343 20.68 -4.62 -11.12
CA TRP A 343 20.22 -5.92 -10.65
C TRP A 343 18.99 -5.84 -9.74
N GLN A 344 18.84 -4.77 -8.95
CA GLN A 344 17.61 -4.56 -8.18
C GLN A 344 16.42 -4.28 -9.09
N PHE A 345 16.61 -3.58 -10.22
CA PHE A 345 15.55 -3.39 -11.20
C PHE A 345 15.01 -4.75 -11.72
N VAL A 346 15.91 -5.71 -11.97
CA VAL A 346 15.51 -7.10 -12.30
C VAL A 346 14.68 -7.72 -11.17
N ALA A 347 15.12 -7.58 -9.92
CA ALA A 347 14.37 -8.07 -8.76
C ALA A 347 12.96 -7.44 -8.66
N TYR A 348 12.83 -6.14 -8.96
CA TYR A 348 11.54 -5.44 -9.03
C TYR A 348 10.62 -5.99 -10.12
N ILE A 349 11.13 -6.40 -11.30
CA ILE A 349 10.30 -7.03 -12.34
C ILE A 349 9.63 -8.30 -11.79
N PHE A 350 10.40 -9.16 -11.12
CA PHE A 350 9.87 -10.38 -10.51
C PHE A 350 8.91 -10.07 -9.37
N LEU A 351 9.26 -9.13 -8.48
CA LEU A 351 8.44 -8.76 -7.33
C LEU A 351 7.11 -8.12 -7.75
N THR A 352 7.11 -7.21 -8.72
CA THR A 352 5.89 -6.60 -9.27
C THR A 352 5.05 -7.61 -10.06
N GLY A 353 5.69 -8.52 -10.80
CA GLY A 353 4.97 -9.65 -11.41
C GLY A 353 4.26 -10.49 -10.35
N ALA A 354 4.94 -10.76 -9.22
CA ALA A 354 4.34 -11.48 -8.10
C ALA A 354 3.20 -10.71 -7.44
N GLU A 355 3.32 -9.39 -7.30
CA GLU A 355 2.28 -8.51 -6.79
C GLU A 355 0.98 -8.60 -7.61
N ILE A 356 1.09 -8.60 -8.94
CA ILE A 356 -0.07 -8.75 -9.83
C ILE A 356 -0.74 -10.12 -9.63
N MET A 357 0.06 -11.18 -9.44
CA MET A 357 -0.44 -12.54 -9.28
C MET A 357 -0.99 -12.82 -7.88
N VAL A 358 -0.48 -12.17 -6.84
CA VAL A 358 -0.88 -12.37 -5.44
C VAL A 358 -1.88 -11.30 -5.01
N SER A 359 -1.44 -10.05 -4.89
CA SER A 359 -2.19 -8.95 -4.27
C SER A 359 -3.46 -8.64 -5.07
N ILE A 360 -3.31 -8.28 -6.35
CA ILE A 360 -4.45 -7.89 -7.21
C ILE A 360 -5.44 -9.04 -7.34
N THR A 361 -4.93 -10.25 -7.63
CA THR A 361 -5.77 -11.44 -7.80
C THR A 361 -6.50 -11.82 -6.51
N ALA A 362 -5.87 -11.67 -5.33
CA ALA A 362 -6.50 -11.99 -4.06
C ALA A 362 -7.65 -11.05 -3.71
N LEU A 363 -7.49 -9.75 -3.95
CA LEU A 363 -8.56 -8.78 -3.72
C LEU A 363 -9.74 -9.02 -4.66
N GLU A 364 -9.46 -9.21 -5.96
CA GLU A 364 -10.48 -9.56 -6.95
C GLU A 364 -11.23 -10.83 -6.56
N PHE A 365 -10.49 -11.89 -6.21
CA PHE A 365 -11.07 -13.14 -5.76
C PHE A 365 -11.94 -12.93 -4.52
N ALA A 366 -11.44 -12.24 -3.50
CA ALA A 366 -12.18 -11.99 -2.27
C ALA A 366 -13.49 -11.23 -2.51
N TYR A 367 -13.52 -10.28 -3.44
CA TYR A 367 -14.76 -9.60 -3.83
C TYR A 367 -15.79 -10.50 -4.51
N THR A 368 -15.37 -11.55 -5.21
CA THR A 368 -16.32 -12.54 -5.77
C THR A 368 -16.88 -13.50 -4.72
N GLN A 369 -16.19 -13.66 -3.58
CA GLN A 369 -16.51 -14.68 -2.56
C GLN A 369 -17.33 -14.15 -1.39
N ALA A 370 -17.77 -12.88 -1.45
CA ALA A 370 -18.46 -12.26 -0.34
C ALA A 370 -19.63 -11.37 -0.77
N PRO A 371 -20.64 -11.21 0.10
CA PRO A 371 -21.78 -10.34 -0.16
C PRO A 371 -21.39 -8.90 -0.50
N ARG A 372 -22.16 -8.26 -1.39
CA ARG A 372 -21.90 -6.88 -1.87
C ARG A 372 -21.76 -5.86 -0.74
N LYS A 373 -22.54 -6.03 0.34
CA LYS A 373 -22.53 -5.14 1.52
C LYS A 373 -21.22 -5.21 2.32
N MET A 374 -20.30 -6.11 2.00
CA MET A 374 -19.07 -6.36 2.76
C MET A 374 -17.79 -5.97 2.05
N LYS A 375 -17.87 -5.33 0.87
CA LYS A 375 -16.67 -4.97 0.10
C LYS A 375 -15.65 -4.17 0.91
N SER A 376 -16.10 -3.18 1.68
CA SER A 376 -15.22 -2.41 2.58
C SER A 376 -14.54 -3.29 3.64
N MET A 377 -15.29 -4.22 4.25
CA MET A 377 -14.75 -5.14 5.26
C MET A 377 -13.70 -6.10 4.69
N ILE A 378 -13.90 -6.59 3.47
CA ILE A 378 -12.94 -7.46 2.78
C ILE A 378 -11.64 -6.71 2.52
N GLN A 379 -11.75 -5.47 2.02
CA GLN A 379 -10.59 -4.62 1.82
C GLN A 379 -9.86 -4.38 3.16
N SER A 380 -10.58 -4.13 4.25
CA SER A 380 -9.95 -3.99 5.58
C SER A 380 -9.20 -5.26 6.02
N ILE A 381 -9.70 -6.46 5.71
CA ILE A 381 -9.01 -7.72 6.05
C ILE A 381 -7.77 -7.94 5.19
N GLU A 382 -7.82 -7.59 3.92
CA GLU A 382 -6.63 -7.60 3.06
C GLU A 382 -5.55 -6.65 3.60
N LEU A 383 -5.93 -5.41 3.97
CA LEU A 383 -5.01 -4.45 4.58
C LEU A 383 -4.44 -4.99 5.91
N LEU A 384 -5.21 -5.78 6.67
CA LEU A 384 -4.69 -6.47 7.86
C LEU A 384 -3.61 -7.50 7.52
N ALA A 385 -3.69 -8.20 6.38
CA ALA A 385 -2.60 -9.07 5.93
C ALA A 385 -1.31 -8.28 5.65
N ILE A 386 -1.41 -7.07 5.12
CA ILE A 386 -0.25 -6.17 4.98
C ILE A 386 0.33 -5.81 6.35
N SER A 387 -0.55 -5.49 7.31
CA SER A 387 -0.15 -5.17 8.68
C SER A 387 0.60 -6.34 9.34
N LEU A 388 0.07 -7.55 9.23
CA LEU A 388 0.69 -8.78 9.76
C LEU A 388 2.05 -9.07 9.12
N GLY A 389 2.18 -8.89 7.80
CA GLY A 389 3.45 -9.06 7.09
C GLY A 389 4.53 -8.12 7.57
N ASN A 390 4.19 -6.84 7.72
CA ASN A 390 5.13 -5.85 8.24
C ASN A 390 5.45 -6.08 9.73
N MET A 391 4.46 -6.43 10.55
CA MET A 391 4.69 -6.79 11.94
C MET A 391 5.65 -7.98 12.08
N PHE A 392 5.50 -9.00 11.24
CA PHE A 392 6.43 -10.15 11.18
C PHE A 392 7.86 -9.69 10.90
N VAL A 393 8.09 -8.85 9.90
CA VAL A 393 9.44 -8.36 9.57
C VAL A 393 10.01 -7.49 10.68
N ALA A 394 9.20 -6.65 11.32
CA ALA A 394 9.63 -5.81 12.43
C ALA A 394 10.13 -6.65 13.61
N VAL A 395 9.34 -7.65 14.01
CA VAL A 395 9.69 -8.58 15.09
C VAL A 395 10.94 -9.40 14.74
N VAL A 396 11.06 -9.87 13.49
CA VAL A 396 12.29 -10.57 13.04
C VAL A 396 13.50 -9.67 13.23
N ASN A 397 13.45 -8.41 12.80
CA ASN A 397 14.56 -7.46 12.93
C ASN A 397 14.90 -7.14 14.40
N ASP A 398 13.90 -7.08 15.29
CA ASP A 398 14.12 -6.93 16.72
C ASP A 398 14.78 -8.15 17.39
N ILE A 399 14.52 -9.36 16.89
CA ILE A 399 15.11 -10.60 17.41
C ILE A 399 16.55 -10.78 16.92
N ILE A 400 16.85 -10.40 15.68
CA ILE A 400 18.17 -10.63 15.07
C ILE A 400 19.20 -9.56 15.43
N LYS A 401 18.78 -8.39 15.93
CA LYS A 401 19.74 -7.37 16.39
C LYS A 401 20.52 -7.88 17.61
N ASN A 402 21.82 -7.62 17.63
CA ASN A 402 22.69 -7.86 18.77
C ASN A 402 22.98 -6.55 19.53
N GLU A 403 23.43 -6.64 20.78
CA GLU A 403 23.74 -5.47 21.62
C GLU A 403 24.92 -4.64 21.07
N ASP A 404 25.85 -5.31 20.38
CA ASP A 404 27.00 -4.69 19.72
C ASP A 404 26.66 -4.02 18.37
N GLY A 405 25.38 -4.03 17.97
CA GLY A 405 24.91 -3.49 16.70
C GLY A 405 25.08 -4.40 15.49
N THR A 406 25.59 -5.62 15.68
CA THR A 406 25.65 -6.64 14.61
C THR A 406 24.31 -7.38 14.48
N SER A 407 24.22 -8.28 13.49
CA SER A 407 23.01 -9.04 13.18
C SER A 407 23.25 -10.54 13.23
N LYS A 408 22.29 -11.30 13.79
CA LYS A 408 22.28 -12.78 13.75
C LYS A 408 22.05 -13.33 12.33
N LEU A 409 21.52 -12.50 11.43
CA LEU A 409 21.33 -12.83 10.01
C LEU A 409 22.00 -11.75 9.14
N PRO A 410 23.34 -11.71 9.04
CA PRO A 410 24.01 -10.71 8.23
C PRO A 410 23.95 -11.03 6.73
N GLY A 411 23.90 -9.98 5.90
CA GLY A 411 23.99 -10.05 4.45
C GLY A 411 23.05 -11.08 3.81
N ALA A 412 23.61 -12.00 3.02
CA ALA A 412 22.83 -12.98 2.25
C ALA A 412 21.91 -13.87 3.11
N SER A 413 22.29 -14.16 4.36
CA SER A 413 21.50 -14.99 5.26
C SER A 413 20.14 -14.36 5.63
N TYR A 414 20.08 -13.03 5.69
CA TYR A 414 18.84 -12.28 5.90
C TYR A 414 17.83 -12.57 4.77
N TYR A 415 18.27 -12.44 3.53
CA TYR A 415 17.41 -12.68 2.37
C TYR A 415 17.07 -14.16 2.21
N TRP A 416 18.00 -15.07 2.49
CA TRP A 416 17.72 -16.51 2.50
C TRP A 416 16.63 -16.90 3.50
N PHE A 417 16.62 -16.30 4.70
CA PHE A 417 15.55 -16.53 5.67
C PHE A 417 14.17 -16.24 5.06
N PHE A 418 14.01 -15.10 4.38
CA PHE A 418 12.74 -14.74 3.73
C PHE A 418 12.42 -15.58 2.50
N VAL A 419 13.42 -16.00 1.71
CA VAL A 419 13.24 -16.96 0.61
C VAL A 419 12.67 -18.27 1.15
N ILE A 420 13.28 -18.83 2.21
CA ILE A 420 12.85 -20.09 2.81
C ILE A 420 11.46 -19.93 3.41
N ALA A 421 11.20 -18.84 4.14
CA ALA A 421 9.88 -18.57 4.72
C ALA A 421 8.79 -18.53 3.63
N MET A 422 9.05 -17.82 2.51
CA MET A 422 8.10 -17.74 1.40
C MET A 422 7.92 -19.08 0.69
N LEU A 423 8.98 -19.86 0.48
CA LEU A 423 8.87 -21.20 -0.12
C LEU A 423 8.05 -22.15 0.75
N VAL A 424 8.28 -22.14 2.07
CA VAL A 424 7.47 -22.92 3.03
C VAL A 424 6.01 -22.49 2.95
N THR A 425 5.72 -21.19 2.96
CA THR A 425 4.35 -20.68 2.79
C THR A 425 3.74 -21.09 1.46
N ALA A 426 4.48 -21.01 0.34
CA ALA A 426 4.01 -21.39 -0.99
C ALA A 426 3.65 -22.88 -1.06
N VAL A 427 4.48 -23.75 -0.50
CA VAL A 427 4.23 -25.20 -0.43
C VAL A 427 3.01 -25.50 0.44
N LEU A 428 2.90 -24.87 1.61
CA LEU A 428 1.75 -25.02 2.51
C LEU A 428 0.45 -24.45 1.94
N PHE A 429 0.52 -23.48 1.01
CA PHE A 429 -0.65 -22.92 0.33
C PHE A 429 -1.25 -23.89 -0.70
N ILE A 430 -0.47 -24.81 -1.28
CA ILE A 430 -0.95 -25.78 -2.28
C ILE A 430 -2.14 -26.63 -1.80
N PRO A 431 -2.09 -27.32 -0.64
CA PRO A 431 -3.23 -28.09 -0.15
C PRO A 431 -4.45 -27.22 0.15
N LEU A 432 -4.24 -26.00 0.70
CA LEU A 432 -5.33 -25.04 0.92
C LEU A 432 -6.02 -24.69 -0.40
N ALA A 433 -5.24 -24.34 -1.43
CA ALA A 433 -5.77 -23.99 -2.75
C ALA A 433 -6.52 -25.16 -3.42
N ARG A 434 -6.10 -26.41 -3.16
CA ARG A 434 -6.76 -27.62 -3.68
C ARG A 434 -8.09 -27.93 -2.98
N TRP A 435 -8.18 -27.68 -1.68
CA TRP A 435 -9.38 -28.00 -0.89
C TRP A 435 -10.37 -26.83 -0.80
N TYR A 436 -9.96 -25.63 -1.16
CA TYR A 436 -10.85 -24.48 -1.19
C TYR A 436 -12.01 -24.70 -2.16
N LYS A 437 -13.24 -24.59 -1.67
CA LYS A 437 -14.46 -24.66 -2.50
C LYS A 437 -15.01 -23.26 -2.70
N PRO A 438 -14.86 -22.67 -3.91
CA PRO A 438 -15.38 -21.34 -4.19
C PRO A 438 -16.90 -21.30 -4.04
N ARG A 439 -17.41 -20.19 -3.49
CA ARG A 439 -18.82 -19.83 -3.53
C ARG A 439 -18.93 -18.41 -4.07
N GLU A 440 -19.33 -18.32 -5.33
CA GLU A 440 -19.40 -17.04 -6.02
C GLU A 440 -20.70 -16.30 -5.66
N TYR A 441 -20.53 -15.01 -5.39
CA TYR A 441 -21.59 -14.04 -5.21
C TYR A 441 -21.67 -13.17 -6.48
N ILE A 442 -22.09 -13.77 -7.59
CA ILE A 442 -22.24 -13.06 -8.86
C ILE A 442 -23.44 -12.11 -8.78
N GLN A 443 -23.36 -10.99 -9.50
CA GLN A 443 -24.47 -10.06 -9.58
C GLN A 443 -25.67 -10.69 -10.30
N GLY A 444 -26.89 -10.50 -9.78
CA GLY A 444 -28.08 -10.71 -10.60
C GLY A 444 -28.05 -9.77 -11.80
N GLU A 445 -28.26 -10.32 -13.00
CA GLU A 445 -28.44 -9.55 -14.22
C GLU A 445 -29.81 -8.85 -14.17
N ALA A 446 -29.89 -7.64 -14.71
CA ALA A 446 -31.18 -7.00 -14.91
C ALA A 446 -31.96 -7.81 -15.97
N PRO A 447 -33.29 -8.00 -15.84
CA PRO A 447 -34.08 -8.66 -16.87
C PRO A 447 -33.87 -7.96 -18.22
N ALA A 448 -33.74 -8.74 -19.30
CA ALA A 448 -33.50 -8.21 -20.64
C ALA A 448 -34.51 -7.11 -21.04
N ASP A 449 -35.73 -7.17 -20.52
CA ASP A 449 -36.83 -6.23 -20.78
C ASP A 449 -36.64 -4.84 -20.12
N SER A 450 -35.59 -4.64 -19.34
CA SER A 450 -35.22 -3.33 -18.79
C SER A 450 -34.29 -2.52 -19.69
N ALA A 451 -33.90 -3.07 -20.84
CA ALA A 451 -33.03 -2.44 -21.84
C ALA A 451 -33.77 -1.97 -23.11
N SER A 452 -35.12 -2.01 -23.12
CA SER A 452 -35.95 -1.48 -24.20
C SER A 452 -36.48 -0.08 -23.90
#